data_AF-A0A4Q6ETG5-F1
#
_entry.id   AF-A0A4Q6ETG5-F1
#
_cell.length_a   1.000
_cell.length_b   1.000
_cell.length_c   1.000
_cell.angle_alpha   90.00
_cell.angle_beta   90.00
_cell.angle_gamma   90.00
#
_symmetry.space_group_name_H-M   'P 1'
#
loop_
_entity.id
_entity.type
_entity.pdbx_description
1 polymer ?
#
loop_
_entity_poly.entity_id
_entity_poly.type
_entity_poly.pdbx_seq_one_letter_code
_entity_poly.pdbx_strand_id
1 'polypeptide(L)' 'MLLNLLKAKIHRATITEANLNYEGSITIDKNLLDASGIFAHEQVHVVNCNNGERFVTYVIEGTPGSGAMCVNGAAARLVH' A
#
# COMPACT_ATOMS: atom_id res chain seq x y z
N MET A 1 -19.25 -20.90 -9.75
CA MET A 1 -18.20 -20.89 -8.71
C MET A 1 -17.23 -19.76 -9.04
N LEU A 2 -16.86 -18.93 -8.07
CA LEU A 2 -15.88 -17.85 -8.23
C LEU A 2 -14.64 -18.16 -7.37
N LEU A 3 -13.44 -17.88 -7.88
CA LEU A 3 -12.16 -18.07 -7.19
C LEU A 3 -11.54 -16.72 -6.84
N ASN A 4 -10.90 -16.62 -5.68
CA ASN A 4 -10.05 -15.48 -5.32
C ASN A 4 -8.60 -15.84 -5.58
N LEU A 5 -7.98 -15.17 -6.56
CA LEU A 5 -6.59 -15.36 -6.94
C LEU A 5 -5.78 -14.10 -6.62
N LEU A 6 -4.48 -14.26 -6.39
CA LEU A 6 -3.58 -13.12 -6.27
C LEU A 6 -3.45 -12.45 -7.64
N LYS A 7 -4.02 -11.24 -7.77
CA LYS A 7 -3.87 -10.44 -8.99
C LYS A 7 -2.46 -9.87 -9.14
N ALA A 8 -1.94 -9.24 -8.10
CA ALA A 8 -0.68 -8.50 -8.13
C ALA A 8 -0.04 -8.41 -6.74
N LYS A 9 1.26 -8.10 -6.70
CA LYS A 9 2.03 -7.93 -5.45
C LYS A 9 3.24 -7.01 -5.67
N ILE A 10 3.45 -6.10 -4.74
CA ILE A 10 4.73 -5.39 -4.57
C ILE A 10 5.48 -6.06 -3.42
N HIS A 11 6.63 -6.67 -3.71
CA HIS A 11 7.34 -7.49 -2.73
C HIS A 11 8.42 -6.71 -1.98
N ARG A 12 8.38 -6.74 -0.64
CA ARG A 12 9.39 -6.14 0.25
C ARG A 12 9.63 -4.65 0.01
N ALA A 13 8.56 -3.92 -0.32
CA ALA A 13 8.59 -2.47 -0.28
C ALA A 13 8.94 -1.98 1.13
N THR A 14 9.67 -0.86 1.19
CA THR A 14 10.02 -0.19 2.45
C THR A 14 9.05 0.97 2.65
N ILE A 15 8.44 1.08 3.83
CA ILE A 15 7.60 2.24 4.17
C ILE A 15 8.48 3.49 4.18
N THR A 16 8.09 4.49 3.40
CA THR A 16 8.83 5.76 3.32
C THR A 16 8.28 6.80 4.29
N GLU A 17 6.99 6.69 4.63
CA GLU A 17 6.31 7.64 5.51
C GLU A 17 5.10 6.96 6.19
N ALA A 18 4.73 7.45 7.38
CA ALA A 18 3.49 7.08 8.05
C ALA A 18 2.78 8.35 8.53
N ASN A 19 1.62 8.67 7.94
CA ASN A 19 0.90 9.92 8.19
C ASN A 19 -0.44 9.66 8.88
N LEU A 20 -0.46 9.80 10.21
CA LEU A 20 -1.65 9.56 11.03
C LEU A 20 -2.82 10.51 10.74
N ASN A 21 -2.53 11.74 10.32
CA ASN A 21 -3.54 12.80 10.21
C ASN A 21 -4.11 12.93 8.79
N TYR A 22 -3.72 12.05 7.87
CA TYR A 22 -4.27 11.96 6.52
C TYR A 22 -5.39 10.90 6.42
N GLU A 23 -6.22 10.98 5.39
CA GLU A 23 -7.29 10.00 5.13
C GLU A 23 -6.72 8.59 4.90
N GLY A 24 -7.31 7.60 5.58
CA GLY A 24 -6.79 6.24 5.60
C GLY A 24 -6.64 5.63 4.20
N SER A 25 -5.42 5.28 3.82
CA SER A 25 -5.05 4.76 2.50
C SER A 25 -3.59 4.30 2.51
N ILE A 26 -3.08 3.77 1.40
CA ILE A 26 -1.65 3.66 1.15
C ILE A 26 -1.28 4.43 -0.12
N THR A 27 -0.39 5.40 -0.02
CA THR A 27 0.17 6.10 -1.18
C THR A 27 1.33 5.31 -1.74
N ILE A 28 1.25 4.95 -3.02
CA ILE A 28 2.27 4.13 -3.70
C ILE A 28 2.78 4.87 -4.93
N ASP A 29 4.10 4.89 -5.14
CA ASP A 29 4.73 5.41 -6.36
C ASP A 29 4.03 4.86 -7.61
N LYS A 30 3.61 5.77 -8.50
CA LYS A 30 2.95 5.44 -9.76
C LYS A 30 3.74 4.41 -10.59
N ASN A 31 5.07 4.49 -10.63
CA ASN A 31 5.89 3.54 -11.39
C ASN A 31 5.74 2.09 -10.87
N LEU A 32 5.52 1.92 -9.56
CA LEU A 32 5.29 0.60 -8.97
C LEU A 32 3.85 0.13 -9.20
N LEU A 33 2.88 1.05 -9.21
CA LEU A 33 1.49 0.74 -9.60
C LEU A 33 1.43 0.27 -11.05
N ASP A 34 2.04 1.01 -11.97
CA ASP A 34 2.10 0.67 -13.39
C ASP A 34 2.80 -0.68 -13.62
N ALA A 35 3.90 -0.95 -12.92
CA ALA A 35 4.62 -2.22 -13.02
C ALA A 35 3.85 -3.42 -12.43
N SER A 36 3.03 -3.19 -11.38
CA SER A 36 2.28 -4.26 -10.71
C SER A 36 0.88 -4.48 -11.28
N GLY A 37 0.32 -3.49 -12.01
CA GLY A 37 -1.07 -3.51 -12.47
C GLY A 37 -2.10 -3.26 -11.36
N ILE A 38 -1.68 -2.69 -10.23
CA ILE A 38 -2.57 -2.25 -9.14
C ILE A 38 -3.08 -0.83 -9.49
N PHE A 39 -4.38 -0.62 -9.38
CA PHE A 39 -5.02 0.66 -9.71
C PHE A 39 -5.17 1.57 -8.49
N ALA A 40 -5.26 2.88 -8.76
CA ALA A 40 -5.78 3.83 -7.78
C ALA A 40 -7.16 3.38 -7.27
N HIS A 41 -7.39 3.53 -5.97
CA HIS A 41 -8.61 3.11 -5.26
C HIS A 41 -8.86 1.59 -5.24
N GLU A 42 -7.91 0.76 -5.71
CA GLU A 42 -8.00 -0.69 -5.58
C GLU A 42 -7.75 -1.12 -4.13
N GLN A 43 -8.55 -2.08 -3.64
CA GLN A 43 -8.34 -2.68 -2.33
C GLN A 43 -7.06 -3.51 -2.33
N VAL A 44 -6.22 -3.32 -1.32
CA VAL A 44 -4.97 -4.05 -1.14
C VAL A 44 -4.84 -4.60 0.28
N HIS A 45 -4.16 -5.73 0.37
CA HIS A 45 -3.70 -6.28 1.64
C HIS A 45 -2.27 -5.84 1.89
N VAL A 46 -2.01 -5.24 3.06
CA VAL A 46 -0.68 -4.90 3.52
C VAL A 46 -0.28 -5.88 4.62
N VAL A 47 0.91 -6.47 4.47
CA VAL A 47 1.45 -7.47 5.39
C VAL A 47 2.83 -6.98 5.82
N ASN A 48 2.94 -6.51 7.05
CA ASN A 48 4.17 -5.93 7.58
C ASN A 48 5.12 -7.04 8.07
N CYS A 49 6.27 -7.17 7.41
CA CYS A 49 7.28 -8.18 7.75
C CYS A 49 7.99 -7.92 9.09
N ASN A 50 7.97 -6.69 9.61
CA ASN A 50 8.73 -6.32 10.80
C ASN A 50 7.99 -6.67 12.10
N ASN A 51 6.66 -6.50 12.15
CA ASN A 51 5.84 -6.76 13.34
C ASN A 51 4.71 -7.77 13.12
N GLY A 52 4.49 -8.26 11.90
CA GLY A 52 3.44 -9.23 11.59
C GLY A 52 2.04 -8.62 11.45
N GLU A 53 1.88 -7.31 11.59
CA GLU A 53 0.59 -6.64 11.40
C GLU A 53 0.06 -6.85 9.98
N ARG A 54 -1.25 -7.04 9.87
CA ARG A 54 -1.96 -7.26 8.61
C ARG A 54 -3.19 -6.39 8.56
N PHE A 55 -3.32 -5.60 7.50
CA PHE A 55 -4.46 -4.73 7.33
C PHE A 55 -4.87 -4.62 5.87
N VAL A 56 -6.10 -4.14 5.67
CA VAL A 56 -6.70 -3.92 4.35
C VAL A 56 -6.98 -2.44 4.20
N THR A 57 -6.63 -1.88 3.04
CA THR A 57 -6.88 -0.48 2.71
C THR A 57 -7.01 -0.33 1.20
N TYR A 58 -7.03 0.90 0.69
CA TYR A 58 -7.02 1.20 -0.74
C TYR A 58 -5.83 2.08 -1.14
N VAL A 59 -5.50 2.07 -2.42
CA VAL A 59 -4.35 2.78 -2.99
C VAL A 59 -4.68 4.23 -3.35
N ILE A 60 -3.74 5.13 -3.09
CA ILE A 60 -3.65 6.47 -3.68
C ILE A 60 -2.38 6.56 -4.52
N GLU A 61 -2.45 7.21 -5.68
CA GLU A 61 -1.27 7.40 -6.53
C GLU A 61 -0.31 8.43 -5.92
N GLY A 62 0.95 8.03 -5.76
CA GLY A 62 2.06 8.90 -5.43
C GLY A 62 2.74 9.49 -6.67
N THR A 63 3.68 10.40 -6.46
CA THR A 63 4.48 10.98 -7.54
C THR A 63 5.34 9.92 -8.23
N PRO A 64 5.39 9.85 -9.57
CA PRO A 64 6.21 8.88 -10.30
C PRO A 64 7.69 8.99 -9.95
N GLY A 65 8.33 7.87 -9.64
CA GLY A 65 9.77 7.80 -9.32
C GLY A 65 10.15 8.32 -7.94
N SER A 66 9.17 8.67 -7.10
CA SER A 66 9.41 9.11 -5.72
C SER A 66 9.81 7.99 -4.77
N GLY A 67 9.54 6.73 -5.13
CA GLY A 67 9.64 5.59 -4.22
C GLY A 67 8.58 5.59 -3.11
N ALA A 68 7.55 6.45 -3.19
CA ALA A 68 6.53 6.60 -2.16
C ALA A 68 5.89 5.25 -1.77
N MET A 69 5.88 5.02 -0.46
CA MET A 69 5.18 3.95 0.26
C MET A 69 4.70 4.54 1.58
N CYS A 70 3.70 5.41 1.51
CA CYS A 70 3.18 6.11 2.69
C CYS A 70 1.92 5.43 3.21
N VAL A 71 1.91 5.07 4.49
CA VAL A 71 0.70 4.54 5.14
C VAL A 71 -0.03 5.67 5.85
N ASN A 72 -1.27 5.91 5.44
CA ASN A 72 -2.06 7.04 5.92
C ASN A 72 -3.12 6.63 6.97
N GLY A 73 -3.52 7.59 7.78
CA GLY A 73 -4.62 7.47 8.73
C GLY A 73 -4.35 6.46 9.84
N ALA A 74 -5.40 5.75 10.28
CA ALA A 74 -5.31 4.81 11.40
C ALA A 74 -4.24 3.71 11.20
N ALA A 75 -4.01 3.30 9.95
CA ALA A 75 -3.02 2.27 9.60
C ALA A 75 -1.57 2.73 9.85
N ALA A 76 -1.30 4.03 9.96
CA ALA A 76 0.02 4.56 10.31
C ALA A 76 0.51 4.04 11.66
N ARG A 77 -0.39 3.61 12.56
CA ARG A 77 -0.04 3.01 13.86
C ARG A 77 0.44 1.56 13.77
N LEU A 78 0.23 0.90 12.63
CA LEU A 78 0.55 -0.52 12.41
C LEU A 78 1.91 -0.71 11.70
N VAL A 79 2.56 0.39 11.33
CA VAL A 79 3.87 0.43 10.67
C VAL A 79 4.83 1.32 11.46
N HIS A 80 6.13 1.13 11.24
CA HIS A 80 7.23 1.86 11.89
C HIS A 80 8.43 1.89 10.95
#